data_AF-A0A1G0EE99-F1
#
_entry.id   AF-A0A1G0EE99-F1
#
_cell.length_a   1.000
_cell.length_b   1.000
_cell.length_c   1.000
_cell.angle_alpha   90.00
_cell.angle_beta   90.00
_cell.angle_gamma   90.00
#
_symmetry.space_group_name_H-M   'P 1'
#
loop_
_entity.id
_entity.type
_entity.pdbx_description
1 polymer ?
#
loop_
_entity_poly.entity_id
_entity_poly.type
_entity_poly.pdbx_seq_one_letter_code
_entity_poly.pdbx_strand_id
1 'polypeptide(L)'
;MSHPNDAIPKSLLDKVSIGDIKATFELAEILFQQQRYNLARSLFICASNNGIDKANDRLAEIEQLIYVYPTKQTNAARAQGD
;
A
#
# COMPACT_ATOMS: atom_id res chain seq x y z
N MET A 1 -25.36 -6.00 -2.26
CA MET A 1 -25.14 -4.55 -2.49
C MET A 1 -23.64 -4.34 -2.62
N SER A 2 -23.25 -3.55 -3.63
CA SER A 2 -21.89 -3.08 -3.96
C SER A 2 -20.94 -4.09 -4.61
N HIS A 3 -20.66 -3.85 -5.89
CA HIS A 3 -19.78 -4.64 -6.74
C HIS A 3 -18.31 -4.42 -6.35
N PRO A 4 -17.45 -5.46 -6.36
CA PRO A 4 -16.04 -5.43 -5.95
C PRO A 4 -15.10 -4.71 -6.93
N ASN A 5 -15.61 -3.74 -7.68
CA ASN A 5 -14.82 -2.90 -8.60
C ASN A 5 -14.55 -1.55 -7.94
N ASP A 6 -14.00 -1.61 -6.73
CA ASP A 6 -13.82 -0.51 -5.76
C ASP A 6 -12.89 0.57 -6.31
N ALA A 7 -13.44 1.41 -7.18
CA ALA A 7 -12.82 2.64 -7.61
C ALA A 7 -12.70 3.54 -6.39
N ILE A 8 -11.47 3.95 -6.08
CA ILE A 8 -11.17 4.87 -4.99
C ILE A 8 -12.13 6.08 -5.10
N PRO A 9 -12.94 6.36 -4.06
CA PRO A 9 -13.90 7.44 -4.12
C PRO A 9 -13.17 8.78 -4.31
N LYS A 10 -13.64 9.61 -5.24
CA LYS A 10 -13.05 10.93 -5.50
C LYS A 10 -13.04 11.82 -4.25
N SER A 11 -14.07 11.72 -3.42
CA SER A 11 -14.15 12.41 -2.13
C SER A 11 -13.04 11.99 -1.16
N LEU A 12 -12.55 10.76 -1.25
CA LEU A 12 -11.43 10.29 -0.45
C LEU A 12 -10.12 10.89 -0.97
N LEU A 13 -9.92 10.94 -2.29
CA LEU A 13 -8.75 11.61 -2.89
C LEU A 13 -8.70 13.10 -2.57
N ASP A 14 -9.84 13.77 -2.55
CA ASP A 14 -9.95 15.18 -2.15
C ASP A 14 -9.52 15.38 -0.70
N LYS A 15 -10.00 14.51 0.20
CA LYS A 15 -9.59 14.50 1.62
C LYS A 15 -8.09 14.22 1.81
N VAL A 16 -7.53 13.28 1.07
CA VAL A 16 -6.08 13.02 1.09
C VAL A 16 -5.32 14.26 0.61
N SER A 17 -5.84 14.96 -0.40
CA SER A 17 -5.23 16.16 -0.98
C SER A 17 -5.25 17.36 -0.03
N ILE A 18 -6.25 17.47 0.86
CA ILE A 18 -6.28 18.47 1.94
C ILE A 18 -5.46 18.05 3.17
N GLY A 19 -4.79 16.89 3.14
CA GLY A 19 -3.96 16.39 4.24
C GLY A 19 -4.72 15.60 5.31
N ASP A 20 -5.91 15.08 5.02
CA ASP A 20 -6.63 14.21 5.95
C ASP A 20 -5.92 12.86 6.08
N ILE A 21 -5.37 12.64 7.27
CA ILE A 21 -4.59 11.44 7.61
C ILE A 21 -5.48 10.21 7.69
N LYS A 22 -6.74 10.33 8.14
CA LYS A 22 -7.67 9.20 8.17
C LYS A 22 -8.02 8.78 6.74
N ALA A 23 -8.26 9.75 5.86
CA ALA A 23 -8.50 9.46 4.46
C ALA A 23 -7.26 8.82 3.78
N THR A 24 -6.06 9.22 4.19
CA THR A 24 -4.79 8.63 3.72
C THR A 24 -4.69 7.15 4.12
N PHE A 25 -5.10 6.82 5.34
CA PHE A 25 -5.18 5.45 5.82
C PHE A 25 -6.25 4.62 5.07
N GLU A 26 -7.44 5.16 4.89
CA GLU A 26 -8.52 4.49 4.13
C GLU A 26 -8.12 4.23 2.68
N LEU A 27 -7.43 5.18 2.04
CA LEU A 27 -6.89 5.00 0.69
C LEU A 27 -5.86 3.87 0.64
N ALA A 28 -4.99 3.79 1.65
CA ALA A 28 -4.02 2.72 1.78
C ALA A 28 -4.69 1.35 1.96
N GLU A 29 -5.78 1.26 2.72
CA GLU A 29 -6.56 0.02 2.88
C GLU A 29 -7.20 -0.42 1.56
N ILE A 30 -7.78 0.50 0.77
CA ILE A 30 -8.34 0.17 -0.55
C ILE A 30 -7.23 -0.38 -1.47
N LEU A 31 -6.06 0.28 -1.49
CA LEU A 31 -4.92 -0.19 -2.28
C LEU A 31 -4.37 -1.54 -1.80
N PHE A 32 -4.44 -1.81 -0.50
CA PHE A 32 -4.09 -3.10 0.09
C PHE A 32 -5.04 -4.20 -0.37
N GLN A 33 -6.36 -3.95 -0.38
CA GLN A 33 -7.37 -4.88 -0.92
C GLN A 33 -7.16 -5.12 -2.43
N GLN A 34 -6.70 -4.10 -3.16
CA GLN A 34 -6.30 -4.21 -4.58
C GLN A 34 -4.94 -4.90 -4.79
N GLN A 35 -4.30 -5.43 -3.73
CA GLN A 35 -2.97 -6.05 -3.76
C GLN A 35 -1.85 -5.12 -4.27
N ARG A 36 -2.06 -3.80 -4.23
CA ARG A 36 -1.07 -2.79 -4.61
C ARG A 36 -0.20 -2.41 -3.42
N TYR A 37 0.46 -3.42 -2.85
CA TYR A 37 1.21 -3.30 -1.59
C TYR A 37 2.29 -2.22 -1.60
N ASN A 38 2.99 -2.03 -2.72
CA ASN A 38 4.01 -0.99 -2.87
C ASN A 38 3.46 0.43 -2.65
N LEU A 39 2.26 0.71 -3.17
CA LEU A 39 1.59 2.00 -3.02
C LEU A 39 0.93 2.13 -1.65
N ALA A 40 0.25 1.07 -1.20
CA ALA A 40 -0.36 1.03 0.12
C ALA A 40 0.67 1.29 1.22
N ARG A 41 1.86 0.70 1.11
CA ARG A 41 2.99 0.89 2.04
C ARG A 41 3.36 2.36 2.20
N SER A 42 3.59 3.09 1.10
CA SER A 42 3.96 4.51 1.16
C SER A 42 2.91 5.35 1.88
N LEU A 43 1.64 5.04 1.67
CA LEU A 43 0.54 5.75 2.33
C LEU A 43 0.41 5.36 3.81
N PHE A 44 0.57 4.09 4.16
CA PHE A 44 0.60 3.67 5.56
C PHE A 44 1.78 4.26 6.34
N ILE A 45 2.96 4.45 5.71
CA ILE A 45 4.08 5.17 6.33
C ILE A 45 3.67 6.61 6.65
N CYS A 46 3.00 7.29 5.71
CA CYS A 46 2.50 8.64 5.94
C CYS A 46 1.49 8.67 7.09
N ALA A 47 0.52 7.74 7.12
CA ALA A 47 -0.47 7.65 8.18
C ALA A 47 0.16 7.34 9.56
N SER A 48 1.14 6.43 9.61
CA SER A 48 1.88 6.08 10.82
C SER A 48 2.66 7.27 11.39
N ASN A 49 3.37 8.00 10.53
CA ASN A 49 4.13 9.19 10.94
C ASN A 49 3.24 10.29 11.52
N ASN A 50 1.95 10.28 11.20
CA ASN A 50 0.95 11.20 11.73
C ASN A 50 0.17 10.63 12.94
N GLY A 51 0.59 9.50 13.49
CA GLY A 51 0.04 8.92 14.72
C GLY A 51 -1.10 7.92 14.54
N ILE A 52 -1.30 7.36 13.34
CA ILE A 52 -2.24 6.24 13.15
C ILE A 52 -1.52 4.93 13.49
N ASP A 53 -1.66 4.45 14.73
CA ASP A 53 -1.02 3.20 15.18
C ASP A 53 -1.40 1.99 14.32
N LYS A 54 -2.67 1.93 13.87
CA LYS A 54 -3.16 0.86 12.98
C LYS A 54 -2.42 0.78 11.65
N ALA A 55 -1.79 1.87 11.21
CA ALA A 55 -0.99 1.86 10.00
C ALA A 55 0.29 1.05 10.18
N ASN A 56 0.87 1.00 11.39
CA ASN A 56 2.03 0.16 11.68
C ASN A 56 1.70 -1.32 11.60
N ASP A 57 0.53 -1.74 12.09
CA ASP A 57 0.08 -3.14 11.98
C ASP A 57 -0.05 -3.54 10.49
N ARG A 58 -0.64 -2.67 9.67
CA ARG A 58 -0.76 -2.89 8.21
C ARG A 58 0.59 -2.86 7.50
N LEU A 59 1.53 -2.02 7.93
CA LEU A 59 2.89 -2.03 7.39
C LEU A 59 3.59 -3.34 7.70
N ALA A 60 3.50 -3.84 8.94
CA ALA A 60 4.08 -5.13 9.30
C ALA A 60 3.48 -6.28 8.46
N GLU A 61 2.17 -6.25 8.22
CA GLU A 61 1.48 -7.20 7.34
C GLU A 61 1.98 -7.12 5.89
N ILE A 62 2.13 -5.91 5.34
CA ILE A 62 2.69 -5.69 3.99
C ILE A 62 4.14 -6.18 3.92
N GLU A 63 4.98 -5.85 4.89
CA GLU A 63 6.37 -6.30 4.94
C GLU A 63 6.44 -7.83 4.98
N GLN A 64 5.58 -8.49 5.74
CA GLN A 64 5.47 -9.95 5.71
C GLN A 64 5.03 -10.46 4.34
N LEU A 65 4.05 -9.86 3.70
CA LEU A 65 3.61 -10.27 2.36
C LEU A 65 4.71 -10.09 1.30
N ILE A 66 5.48 -9.00 1.39
CA ILE A 66 6.60 -8.72 0.49
C ILE A 66 7.80 -9.62 0.80
N TYR A 67 8.10 -9.89 2.07
CA TYR A 67 9.25 -10.68 2.52
C TYR A 67 9.03 -12.19 2.37
N VAL A 68 7.80 -12.69 2.62
CA VAL A 68 7.40 -14.10 2.43
C VAL A 68 7.34 -14.49 0.95
N TYR A 69 7.29 -13.51 0.04
CA TYR A 69 7.65 -13.70 -1.37
C TYR A 69 9.10 -13.28 -1.60
N PRO A 70 10.10 -14.15 -1.32
CA PRO A 70 11.42 -13.94 -1.88
C PRO A 70 11.26 -14.01 -3.41
N THR A 71 11.41 -12.86 -4.05
CA THR A 71 12.07 -12.70 -5.35
C THR A 71 12.41 -14.02 -6.07
N LYS A 72 11.41 -14.67 -6.68
CA LYS A 72 11.61 -15.42 -7.94
C LYS A 72 11.56 -14.46 -9.13
N GLN A 73 12.18 -13.28 -8.99
CA GLN A 73 12.32 -12.35 -10.10
C GLN A 73 13.61 -11.53 -10.00
N THR A 74 14.74 -12.21 -9.81
CA THR A 74 16.04 -11.73 -10.34
C THR A 74 16.87 -12.91 -10.84
N ASN A 75 16.31 -13.73 -11.73
CA ASN A 75 17.08 -14.65 -12.59
C ASN A 75 16.85 -14.26 -14.06
N ALA A 76 17.07 -12.99 -14.42
CA ALA A 76 17.03 -12.54 -15.82
C ALA A 76 17.74 -11.19 -16.04
N ALA A 77 18.86 -10.92 -15.38
CA ALA A 77 19.72 -9.79 -15.76
C ALA A 77 21.14 -9.98 -15.21
N ARG A 78 21.85 -10.98 -15.75
CA ARG A 78 23.31 -11.00 -15.94
C ARG A 78 23.68 -12.31 -16.62
N ALA A 79 23.26 -12.40 -17.88
CA ALA A 79 24.04 -13.12 -18.86
C ALA A 79 25.40 -12.41 -18.98
N GLN A 80 26.46 -13.22 -18.94
CA GLN A 80 27.63 -13.11 -19.80
C GLN A 80 28.56 -11.88 -19.62
N GLY A 81 29.78 -12.21 -19.22
CA GLY A 81 30.96 -11.36 -19.29
C GLY A 81 32.16 -12.24 -18.97
N ASP A 82 32.78 -12.71 -20.05
CA ASP A 82 33.95 -13.60 -20.17
C ASP A 82 35.10 -13.39 -19.17
#